data_AF-A0A7S1EK26-F1
#
_entry.id   AF-A0A7S1EK26-F1
#
_cell.length_a   1.000
_cell.length_b   1.000
_cell.length_c   1.000
_cell.angle_alpha   90.00
_cell.angle_beta   90.00
_cell.angle_gamma   90.00
#
_symmetry.space_group_name_H-M   'P 1'
#
loop_
_entity.id
_entity.type
_entity.pdbx_description
1 polymer ?
#
loop_
_entity_poly.entity_id
_entity_poly.type
_entity_poly.pdbx_seq_one_letter_code
_entity_poly.pdbx_strand_id
1 'polypeptide(L)'
;MASQEELELLGLVPGALVWGQLGKNWWPARVAWTEKAPAAVKSAEKPETALIHWFDSWEEVSKAPTKWAYGWLQFNKIREFEGAFQELCKRNRSKIFIDSVNHALKLIPKFKPEGWEEHCAPSGGDGEKAPKKKK
;
A
#
# COMPACT_ATOMS: atom_id res chain seq x y z
N MET A 1 -2.39 -19.05 17.28
CA MET A 1 -2.17 -18.85 15.82
C MET A 1 -3.50 -18.35 15.30
N ALA A 2 -3.54 -17.25 14.55
CA ALA A 2 -4.82 -16.88 13.91
C ALA A 2 -5.12 -17.96 12.86
N SER A 3 -6.30 -18.56 12.93
CA SER A 3 -6.71 -19.57 11.96
C SER A 3 -6.88 -18.90 10.59
N GLN A 4 -6.65 -19.67 9.52
CA GLN A 4 -6.82 -19.16 8.16
C GLN A 4 -8.21 -18.54 7.93
N GLU A 5 -9.24 -19.09 8.59
CA GLU A 5 -10.60 -18.55 8.62
C GLU A 5 -10.69 -17.13 9.22
N GLU A 6 -9.90 -16.80 10.25
CA GLU A 6 -9.88 -15.44 10.82
C GLU A 6 -9.26 -14.43 9.84
N LEU A 7 -8.25 -14.86 9.08
CA LEU A 7 -7.64 -14.03 8.03
C LEU A 7 -8.61 -13.81 6.87
N GLU A 8 -9.37 -14.83 6.49
CA GLU A 8 -10.40 -14.73 5.46
C GLU A 8 -11.54 -13.79 5.88
N LEU A 9 -11.99 -13.87 7.14
CA LEU A 9 -12.99 -12.96 7.69
C LEU A 9 -12.52 -11.49 7.74
N LEU A 10 -11.21 -11.27 7.86
CA LEU A 10 -10.60 -9.94 7.81
C LEU A 10 -10.24 -9.48 6.39
N GLY A 11 -10.54 -10.28 5.36
CA GLY A 11 -10.15 -9.98 3.97
C GLY A 11 -8.64 -10.05 3.71
N LEU A 12 -7.88 -10.62 4.64
CA LEU A 12 -6.42 -10.75 4.59
C LEU A 12 -6.00 -12.04 3.87
N VAL A 13 -6.58 -12.26 2.69
CA VAL A 13 -6.22 -13.42 1.85
C VAL A 13 -4.91 -13.16 1.12
N PRO A 14 -4.06 -14.17 0.90
CA PRO A 14 -2.84 -14.03 0.12
C PRO A 14 -3.12 -13.41 -1.26
N GLY A 15 -2.41 -12.33 -1.60
CA GLY A 15 -2.63 -11.55 -2.80
C GLY A 15 -3.61 -10.38 -2.65
N ALA A 16 -4.34 -10.29 -1.54
CA ALA A 16 -5.17 -9.13 -1.24
C ALA A 16 -4.33 -7.87 -1.08
N LEU A 17 -4.85 -6.76 -1.60
CA LEU A 17 -4.23 -5.45 -1.47
C LEU A 17 -4.67 -4.78 -0.19
N VAL A 18 -3.68 -4.27 0.54
CA VAL A 18 -3.87 -3.67 1.85
C VAL A 18 -2.93 -2.49 2.04
N TRP A 19 -3.23 -1.66 3.02
CA TRP A 19 -2.29 -0.68 3.54
C TRP A 19 -1.58 -1.26 4.76
N GLY A 20 -0.26 -1.33 4.71
CA GLY A 20 0.58 -1.69 5.84
C GLY A 20 1.19 -0.45 6.49
N GLN A 21 1.06 -0.32 7.81
CA GLN A 21 1.70 0.77 8.54
C GLN A 21 3.21 0.52 8.71
N LEU A 22 4.03 1.38 8.10
CA LEU A 22 5.49 1.39 8.26
C LEU A 22 5.91 2.66 9.01
N GLY A 23 6.29 2.50 10.27
CA GLY A 23 6.58 3.62 11.17
C GLY A 23 5.31 4.44 11.44
N LYS A 24 5.32 5.72 11.05
CA LYS A 24 4.15 6.64 11.18
C LYS A 24 3.33 6.74 9.88
N ASN A 25 3.82 6.14 8.80
CA ASN A 25 3.23 6.28 7.47
C ASN A 25 2.56 4.98 7.06
N TRP A 26 1.52 5.10 6.24
CA TRP A 26 0.84 3.96 5.64
C TRP A 26 1.34 3.79 4.22
N TRP A 27 1.63 2.56 3.83
CA TRP A 27 2.15 2.24 2.50
C TRP A 27 1.29 1.16 1.86
N PRO A 28 1.08 1.25 0.54
CA PRO A 28 0.37 0.21 -0.18
C PRO A 28 1.21 -1.06 -0.17
N ALA A 29 0.56 -2.19 0.06
CA ALA A 29 1.19 -3.49 0.16
C ALA A 29 0.21 -4.59 -0.24
N ARG A 30 0.70 -5.82 -0.32
CA ARG A 30 -0.12 -7.01 -0.50
C ARG A 30 0.10 -7.99 0.65
N VAL A 31 -0.93 -8.76 0.98
CA VAL A 31 -0.77 -9.93 1.81
C VAL A 31 0.07 -10.96 1.04
N ALA A 32 1.17 -11.39 1.64
CA ALA A 32 2.05 -12.37 1.02
C ALA A 32 1.63 -13.80 1.35
N TRP A 33 1.94 -14.72 0.44
CA TRP A 33 1.85 -16.15 0.70
C TRP A 33 2.94 -16.54 1.69
N THR A 34 2.54 -16.85 2.91
CA THR A 34 3.43 -17.35 3.97
C THR A 34 4.24 -18.54 3.48
N GLU A 35 3.63 -19.43 2.69
CA GLU A 35 4.28 -20.61 2.09
C GLU A 35 5.44 -20.26 1.16
N LYS A 36 5.34 -19.15 0.41
CA LYS A 36 6.38 -18.69 -0.52
C LYS A 36 7.44 -17.82 0.16
N ALA A 37 7.22 -17.42 1.41
CA ALA A 37 8.17 -16.60 2.14
C ALA A 37 9.46 -17.39 2.48
N PRO A 38 10.62 -16.72 2.49
CA PRO A 38 11.88 -17.36 2.89
C PRO A 38 11.81 -17.83 4.35
N ALA A 39 12.56 -18.89 4.68
CA ALA A 39 12.53 -19.52 6.00
C ALA A 39 12.83 -18.53 7.14
N ALA A 40 13.77 -17.59 6.92
CA ALA A 40 14.09 -16.54 7.89
C ALA A 40 12.90 -15.62 8.21
N VAL A 41 12.01 -15.37 7.24
CA VAL A 41 10.79 -14.58 7.43
C VAL A 41 9.73 -15.41 8.14
N LYS A 42 9.57 -16.68 7.76
CA LYS A 42 8.66 -17.61 8.44
C LYS A 42 8.99 -17.76 9.93
N SER A 43 10.27 -17.88 10.29
CA SER A 43 10.70 -17.98 11.68
C SER A 43 10.47 -16.71 12.51
N ALA A 44 10.17 -15.57 11.87
CA ALA A 44 9.86 -14.32 12.54
C ALA A 44 8.35 -14.08 12.72
N GLU A 45 7.51 -15.08 12.39
CA GLU A 45 6.06 -15.03 12.57
C GLU A 45 5.68 -14.77 14.03
N LYS A 46 4.63 -13.96 14.21
CA LYS A 46 4.06 -13.65 15.52
C LYS A 46 2.55 -13.93 15.52
N PRO A 47 1.97 -14.26 16.68
CA PRO A 47 0.51 -14.36 16.80
C PRO A 47 -0.15 -13.03 16.41
N GLU A 48 -1.34 -13.10 15.82
CA GLU A 48 -2.16 -11.95 15.42
C GLU A 48 -1.47 -11.01 14.41
N THR A 49 -0.56 -11.57 13.61
CA THR A 49 0.09 -10.85 12.51
C THR A 49 -0.19 -11.51 11.17
N ALA A 50 -0.25 -10.69 10.12
CA ALA A 50 -0.24 -11.14 8.74
C ALA A 50 1.09 -10.78 8.10
N LEU A 51 1.54 -11.63 7.18
CA LEU A 51 2.72 -11.36 6.39
C LEU A 51 2.37 -10.38 5.26
N ILE A 52 2.96 -9.20 5.31
CA ILE A 52 2.74 -8.14 4.34
C ILE A 52 3.98 -7.97 3.48
N HIS A 53 3.77 -7.73 2.19
CA HIS A 53 4.79 -7.46 1.20
C HIS A 53 4.56 -6.11 0.54
N TRP A 54 5.43 -5.16 0.79
CA TRP A 54 5.35 -3.81 0.20
C TRP A 54 5.83 -3.83 -1.25
N PHE A 55 5.24 -2.97 -2.09
CA PHE A 55 5.57 -2.82 -3.52
C PHE A 55 6.90 -2.09 -3.74
N ASP A 56 7.98 -2.61 -3.17
CA ASP A 56 9.33 -2.20 -3.51
C ASP A 56 9.73 -2.84 -4.86
N SER A 57 10.65 -2.20 -5.60
CA SER A 57 11.02 -2.59 -6.97
C SER A 57 11.20 -4.10 -7.12
N TRP A 58 10.26 -4.76 -7.80
CA TRP A 58 10.24 -6.23 -7.96
C TRP A 58 11.55 -6.79 -8.53
N GLU A 59 12.22 -6.01 -9.38
CA GLU A 59 13.54 -6.35 -9.94
C GLU A 59 14.66 -6.38 -8.88
N GLU A 60 14.60 -5.50 -7.88
CA GLU A 60 15.56 -5.48 -6.77
C GLU A 60 15.19 -6.51 -5.71
N VAL A 61 13.90 -6.69 -5.39
CA VAL A 61 13.44 -7.71 -4.43
C VAL A 61 13.75 -9.13 -4.91
N SER A 62 13.68 -9.40 -6.22
CA SER A 62 14.07 -10.69 -6.80
C SER A 62 15.58 -10.94 -6.76
N LYS A 63 16.41 -9.88 -6.69
CA LYS A 63 17.88 -9.97 -6.68
C LYS A 63 18.46 -9.86 -5.26
N ALA A 64 17.77 -9.17 -4.36
CA ALA A 64 18.12 -8.98 -2.96
C ALA A 64 16.86 -8.72 -2.14
N PRO A 65 16.30 -9.71 -1.42
CA PRO A 65 15.20 -9.50 -0.49
C PRO A 65 15.73 -8.74 0.73
N THR A 66 15.93 -7.43 0.58
CA THR A 66 16.30 -6.56 1.69
C THR A 66 15.12 -6.47 2.67
N LYS A 67 15.41 -6.08 3.92
CA LYS A 67 14.50 -6.06 5.09
C LYS A 67 13.13 -5.39 4.89
N TRP A 68 12.90 -4.70 3.77
CA TRP A 68 11.73 -3.86 3.51
C TRP A 68 10.72 -4.55 2.58
N ALA A 69 11.07 -5.68 1.98
CA ALA A 69 10.18 -6.44 1.10
C ALA A 69 9.10 -7.21 1.86
N TYR A 70 9.39 -7.71 3.07
CA TYR A 70 8.47 -8.53 3.86
C TYR A 70 8.45 -8.06 5.31
N GLY A 71 7.26 -8.06 5.92
CA GLY A 71 7.10 -7.74 7.33
C GLY A 71 5.83 -8.31 7.92
N TRP A 72 5.95 -8.82 9.14
CA TRP A 72 4.82 -9.26 9.94
C TRP A 72 4.17 -8.05 10.61
N LEU A 73 2.95 -7.73 10.20
CA LEU A 73 2.17 -6.64 10.77
C LEU A 73 0.98 -7.18 11.56
N GLN A 74 0.72 -6.58 12.71
CA GLN A 74 -0.50 -6.85 13.46
C GLN A 74 -1.73 -6.40 12.66
N PHE A 75 -2.86 -7.09 12.84
CA PHE A 75 -4.11 -6.76 12.12
C PHE A 75 -4.53 -5.30 12.26
N ASN A 76 -4.30 -4.69 13.43
CA ASN A 76 -4.62 -3.29 13.68
C ASN A 76 -3.72 -2.28 12.92
N LYS A 77 -2.62 -2.77 12.34
CA LYS A 77 -1.69 -2.01 11.47
C LYS A 77 -1.89 -2.32 9.99
N ILE A 78 -2.98 -3.00 9.68
CA ILE A 78 -3.39 -3.33 8.33
C ILE A 78 -4.76 -2.71 8.07
N ARG A 79 -4.94 -2.11 6.91
CA ARG A 79 -6.24 -1.60 6.47
C ARG A 79 -6.53 -2.07 5.07
N GLU A 80 -7.81 -2.22 4.77
CA GLU A 80 -8.24 -2.54 3.41
C GLU A 80 -7.82 -1.44 2.43
N PHE A 81 -7.32 -1.84 1.26
CA PHE A 81 -6.81 -0.90 0.28
C PHE A 81 -7.87 0.10 -0.19
N GLU A 82 -9.03 -0.41 -0.63
CA GLU A 82 -10.11 0.40 -1.20
C GLU A 82 -10.77 1.29 -0.14
N GLY A 83 -11.16 0.71 1.01
CA GLY A 83 -11.84 1.45 2.09
C GLY A 83 -11.01 2.59 2.70
N ALA A 84 -9.68 2.46 2.75
CA ALA A 84 -8.81 3.50 3.32
C ALA A 84 -8.11 4.39 2.27
N PHE A 85 -8.35 4.14 0.97
CA PHE A 85 -7.62 4.80 -0.12
C PHE A 85 -7.67 6.32 -0.02
N GLN A 86 -8.87 6.89 0.02
CA GLN A 86 -9.07 8.34 0.02
C GLN A 86 -8.47 9.03 1.25
N GLU A 87 -8.50 8.39 2.43
CA GLU A 87 -7.93 8.95 3.65
C GLU A 87 -6.40 8.99 3.59
N LEU A 88 -5.79 7.89 3.15
CA LEU A 88 -4.34 7.70 3.20
C LEU A 88 -3.62 8.41 2.06
N CYS A 89 -4.21 8.39 0.86
CA CYS A 89 -3.66 9.07 -0.31
C CYS A 89 -3.65 10.60 -0.16
N LYS A 90 -4.62 11.19 0.55
CA LYS A 90 -4.65 12.65 0.77
C LYS A 90 -3.45 13.19 1.56
N ARG A 91 -2.78 12.35 2.35
CA ARG A 91 -1.74 12.77 3.30
C ARG A 91 -0.32 12.73 2.72
N ASN A 92 -0.09 12.05 1.60
CA ASN A 92 1.26 11.85 1.07
C ASN A 92 1.32 12.03 -0.45
N ARG A 93 2.17 12.96 -0.92
CA ARG A 93 2.39 13.28 -2.35
C ARG A 93 3.80 12.95 -2.83
N SER A 94 4.53 12.13 -2.08
CA SER A 94 5.88 11.75 -2.45
C SER A 94 5.85 10.92 -3.73
N LYS A 95 6.78 11.18 -4.66
CA LYS A 95 6.84 10.46 -5.95
C LYS A 95 6.88 8.94 -5.78
N ILE A 96 7.66 8.45 -4.81
CA ILE A 96 7.78 7.02 -4.48
C ILE A 96 6.43 6.46 -3.99
N PHE A 97 5.73 7.21 -3.13
CA PHE A 97 4.42 6.81 -2.62
C PHE A 97 3.38 6.73 -3.75
N ILE A 98 3.31 7.77 -4.59
CA ILE A 98 2.41 7.82 -5.74
C ILE A 98 2.70 6.65 -6.69
N ASP A 99 3.97 6.34 -6.97
CA ASP A 99 4.37 5.22 -7.82
C ASP A 99 3.93 3.87 -7.24
N SER A 100 4.16 3.63 -5.94
CA SER A 100 3.70 2.42 -5.25
C SER A 100 2.18 2.28 -5.27
N VAL A 101 1.43 3.39 -5.11
CA VAL A 101 -0.03 3.39 -5.19
C VAL A 101 -0.51 3.10 -6.61
N ASN A 102 0.11 3.70 -7.63
CA ASN A 102 -0.19 3.41 -9.03
C ASN A 102 0.11 1.94 -9.38
N HIS A 103 1.17 1.36 -8.82
CA HIS A 103 1.46 -0.06 -8.98
C HIS A 103 0.34 -0.91 -8.37
N ALA A 104 -0.10 -0.59 -7.15
CA ALA A 104 -1.23 -1.28 -6.51
C ALA A 104 -2.53 -1.16 -7.34
N LEU A 105 -2.81 0.01 -7.91
CA LEU A 105 -3.97 0.22 -8.79
C LEU A 105 -3.90 -0.60 -10.08
N LYS A 106 -2.72 -0.80 -10.66
CA LYS A 106 -2.56 -1.69 -11.84
C LYS A 106 -2.96 -3.14 -11.53
N LEU A 107 -2.87 -3.57 -10.27
CA LEU A 107 -3.26 -4.91 -9.83
C LEU A 107 -4.78 -5.02 -9.58
N ILE A 108 -5.49 -3.90 -9.36
CA ILE A 108 -6.97 -3.85 -9.29
C ILE A 108 -7.51 -2.97 -10.41
N PRO A 109 -7.56 -3.44 -11.67
CA PRO A 109 -8.07 -2.65 -12.79
C PRO A 109 -9.55 -2.25 -12.64
N LYS A 110 -10.29 -2.94 -11.75
CA LYS A 110 -11.69 -2.63 -11.43
C LYS A 110 -11.85 -1.46 -10.47
N PHE A 111 -10.84 -1.14 -9.66
CA PHE A 111 -10.91 -0.05 -8.68
C PHE A 111 -10.30 1.21 -9.28
N LYS A 112 -11.16 2.20 -9.58
CA LYS A 112 -10.76 3.50 -10.09
C LYS A 112 -11.11 4.58 -9.07
N PRO A 113 -10.14 5.00 -8.23
CA PRO A 113 -10.39 6.05 -7.26
C PRO A 113 -10.62 7.39 -7.95
N GLU A 114 -11.78 7.99 -7.69
CA GLU A 114 -12.14 9.31 -8.22
C GLU A 114 -11.15 10.38 -7.73
N GLY A 115 -10.70 11.24 -8.66
CA GLY A 115 -9.77 12.35 -8.37
C GLY A 115 -8.31 11.94 -8.09
N TRP A 116 -7.96 10.65 -8.19
CA TRP A 116 -6.57 10.21 -7.97
C TRP A 116 -5.62 10.67 -9.07
N GLU A 117 -6.07 10.68 -10.32
CA GLU A 117 -5.26 11.15 -11.47
C GLU A 117 -4.89 12.63 -11.32
N GLU A 118 -5.82 13.47 -10.84
CA GLU A 118 -5.58 14.88 -10.52
C GLU A 118 -4.65 15.05 -9.32
N HIS A 119 -4.74 14.16 -8.32
CA HIS A 119 -3.84 14.15 -7.16
C HIS A 119 -2.40 13.74 -7.54
N CYS A 120 -2.28 12.87 -8.55
CA CYS A 120 -1.03 12.34 -9.08
C CYS A 120 -0.35 13.28 -10.09
N ALA A 121 -1.10 14.24 -10.64
CA ALA A 121 -0.54 15.22 -11.57
C ALA A 121 0.60 16.00 -10.90
N PRO A 122 1.76 16.17 -11.56
CA PRO A 122 2.73 17.16 -11.10
C PRO A 122 1.95 18.48 -11.03
N SER A 123 2.04 19.20 -9.91
CA SER A 123 1.41 20.51 -9.77
C SER A 123 2.02 21.48 -10.79
N GLY A 124 1.55 21.39 -12.03
CA GLY A 124 1.87 22.24 -13.15
C GLY A 124 0.63 23.07 -13.43
N GLY A 125 0.55 24.22 -12.76
CA GLY A 125 -0.27 25.36 -13.15
C GLY A 125 -1.78 25.22 -12.96
N ASP A 126 -2.30 25.90 -11.94
CA ASP A 126 -3.42 26.82 -12.17
C ASP A 126 -3.34 27.97 -11.16
N GLY A 127 -2.36 28.83 -11.42
CA GLY A 127 -2.36 30.20 -10.92
C GLY A 127 -3.00 31.08 -11.97
N GLU A 128 -4.25 30.82 -12.35
CA GLU A 128 -5.10 31.79 -13.03
C GLU A 128 -5.28 33.00 -12.10
N LYS A 129 -4.33 33.93 -12.15
CA LYS A 129 -4.54 35.28 -11.64
C LYS A 129 -5.54 35.93 -12.60
N ALA A 130 -6.81 35.79 -12.26
CA ALA A 130 -7.90 36.57 -12.80
C ALA A 130 -7.46 38.06 -12.90
N PRO A 131 -7.65 38.72 -14.05
CA PRO A 131 -7.32 40.14 -14.18
C PRO A 131 -8.27 40.94 -13.27
N LYS A 132 -7.73 41.51 -12.19
CA LYS A 132 -8.44 42.49 -11.36
C LYS A 132 -8.74 43.73 -12.21
N LYS A 133 -9.96 43.78 -12.74
CA LYS A 133 -10.61 44.99 -13.23
C LYS A 133 -11.19 45.77 -12.05
N LYS A 134 -11.08 47.11 -12.15
CA LYS A 134 -11.75 48.18 -11.39
C LYS A 134 -11.06 48.53 -10.06
N LYS A 135 -10.86 49.81 -9.73
CA LYS A 135 -11.48 51.06 -10.18
C LYS A 135 -10.52 52.22 -9.94
#